data_AF-A0A1Q4ZHP2-F1
#
_entry.id   AF-A0A1Q4ZHP2-F1
#
_cell.length_a   1.000
_cell.length_b   1.000
_cell.length_c   1.000
_cell.angle_alpha   90.00
_cell.angle_beta   90.00
_cell.angle_gamma   90.00
#
_symmetry.space_group_name_H-M   'P 1'
#
loop_
_entity.id
_entity.type
_entity.pdbx_description
1 polymer ?
#
loop_
_entity_poly.entity_id
_entity_poly.type
_entity_poly.pdbx_seq_one_letter_code
_entity_poly.pdbx_strand_id
1 'polypeptide(L)'
;MKSLARYWGYLAFVILITAWWTRSVGPVALLVLSLLVTGFFLFQAPVWCCAVNRDGTLCRNNSAGLLLGCSKRQHKWQKLRMTFVPHAWRQMNRGLWASPREGLTTLGAIVGILSTIVATAISVAGQFAGKA
;
A
#
# COMPACT_ATOMS: atom_id res chain seq x y z
N MET A 1 -8.09 22.18 -8.38
CA MET A 1 -7.24 21.04 -8.81
C MET A 1 -6.63 20.22 -7.66
N LYS A 2 -7.29 20.08 -6.49
CA LYS A 2 -6.73 19.34 -5.32
C LYS A 2 -7.06 17.84 -5.30
N SER A 3 -7.90 17.37 -6.24
CA SER A 3 -8.32 15.97 -6.34
C SER A 3 -7.27 15.10 -7.03
N LEU A 4 -6.74 15.54 -8.18
CA LEU A 4 -5.78 14.74 -8.98
C LEU A 4 -4.50 14.41 -8.19
N ALA A 5 -3.99 15.38 -7.44
CA ALA A 5 -2.83 15.22 -6.58
C ALA A 5 -3.04 14.20 -5.45
N ARG A 6 -4.27 13.77 -5.15
CA ARG A 6 -4.55 12.71 -4.18
C ARG A 6 -4.51 11.30 -4.79
N TYR A 7 -4.63 11.19 -6.10
CA TYR A 7 -4.66 9.90 -6.82
C TYR A 7 -3.37 9.61 -7.59
N TRP A 8 -2.31 10.39 -7.37
CA TRP A 8 -1.03 10.27 -8.07
C TRP A 8 -0.43 8.86 -7.99
N GLY A 9 -0.60 8.17 -6.86
CA GLY A 9 -0.05 6.84 -6.68
C GLY A 9 -0.72 5.76 -7.52
N TYR A 10 -1.96 5.97 -7.98
CA TYR A 10 -2.57 5.06 -8.97
C TYR A 10 -1.90 5.20 -10.34
N LEU A 11 -1.51 6.42 -10.74
CA LEU A 11 -0.72 6.62 -11.95
C LEU A 11 0.68 6.01 -11.80
N ALA A 12 1.35 6.22 -10.66
CA ALA A 12 2.62 5.59 -10.36
C ALA A 12 2.53 4.05 -10.38
N PHE A 13 1.41 3.48 -9.94
CA PHE A 13 1.16 2.05 -10.00
C PHE A 13 1.03 1.52 -11.43
N VAL A 14 0.30 2.22 -12.30
CA VAL A 14 0.22 1.88 -13.73
C VAL A 14 1.60 1.96 -14.38
N ILE A 15 2.36 3.03 -14.09
CA ILE A 15 3.74 3.18 -14.58
C ILE A 15 4.61 2.00 -14.12
N LEU A 16 4.50 1.59 -12.86
CA LEU A 16 5.26 0.45 -12.32
C LEU A 16 4.95 -0.83 -13.09
N ILE A 17 3.68 -1.12 -13.36
CA ILE A 17 3.27 -2.29 -14.16
C ILE A 17 3.89 -2.22 -15.56
N THR A 18 3.82 -1.06 -16.23
CA THR A 18 4.40 -0.90 -17.57
C THR A 18 5.92 -0.97 -17.58
N ALA A 19 6.59 -0.52 -16.51
CA ALA A 19 8.03 -0.58 -16.35
C ALA A 19 8.51 -2.05 -16.24
N TRP A 20 7.79 -2.86 -15.46
CA TRP A 20 8.03 -4.31 -15.38
C TRP A 20 7.77 -5.01 -16.72
N TRP A 21 6.70 -4.62 -17.43
CA TRP A 21 6.35 -5.21 -18.71
C TRP A 21 7.38 -4.93 -19.81
N THR A 22 7.82 -3.69 -19.93
CA THR A 22 8.76 -3.28 -20.98
C THR A 22 10.20 -3.69 -20.70
N ARG A 23 10.55 -4.01 -19.44
CA ARG A 23 11.93 -4.31 -18.98
C ARG A 23 12.98 -3.27 -19.38
N SER A 24 12.54 -2.06 -19.76
CA SER A 24 13.38 -0.98 -20.26
C SER A 24 13.94 -0.10 -19.14
N VAL A 25 13.46 -0.30 -17.91
CA VAL A 25 13.75 0.53 -16.75
C VAL A 25 14.79 -0.15 -15.87
N GLY A 26 15.83 0.59 -15.50
CA GLY A 26 16.90 0.09 -14.64
C GLY A 26 16.41 -0.32 -13.24
N PRO A 27 17.14 -1.23 -12.57
CA PRO A 27 16.70 -1.84 -11.31
C PRO A 27 16.56 -0.85 -10.15
N VAL A 28 17.40 0.20 -10.11
CA VAL A 28 17.30 1.28 -9.12
C VAL A 28 16.02 2.09 -9.30
N ALA A 29 15.64 2.40 -10.55
CA ALA A 29 14.40 3.13 -10.82
C ALA A 29 13.16 2.28 -10.48
N LEU A 30 13.19 0.98 -10.75
CA LEU A 30 12.14 0.05 -10.31
C LEU A 30 12.01 0.00 -8.78
N LEU A 31 13.13 0.00 -8.05
CA LEU A 31 13.12 0.05 -6.59
C LEU A 31 12.45 1.32 -6.05
N VAL A 32 12.90 2.49 -6.52
CA VAL A 32 12.34 3.78 -6.09
C VAL A 32 10.85 3.84 -6.39
N LEU A 33 10.44 3.44 -7.59
CA LEU A 33 9.03 3.45 -7.99
C LEU A 33 8.19 2.47 -7.15
N SER A 34 8.71 1.29 -6.84
CA SER A 34 8.02 0.30 -5.99
C SER A 34 7.84 0.81 -4.56
N LEU A 35 8.84 1.49 -3.99
CA LEU A 35 8.74 2.11 -2.67
C LEU A 35 7.72 3.24 -2.64
N LEU A 36 7.69 4.10 -3.67
CA LEU A 36 6.72 5.19 -3.78
C LEU A 36 5.29 4.66 -3.86
N VAL A 37 5.05 3.66 -4.70
CA VAL A 37 3.74 3.00 -4.85
C VAL A 37 3.31 2.35 -3.53
N THR A 38 4.22 1.61 -2.88
CA THR A 38 3.94 0.95 -1.60
C THR A 38 3.60 1.97 -0.53
N GLY A 39 4.43 3.02 -0.38
CA GLY A 39 4.19 4.09 0.57
C GLY A 39 2.87 4.82 0.33
N PHE A 40 2.49 5.04 -0.94
CA PHE A 40 1.21 5.63 -1.28
C PHE A 40 0.03 4.78 -0.79
N PHE A 41 0.01 3.48 -1.10
CA PHE A 41 -1.10 2.61 -0.69
C PHE A 41 -1.19 2.44 0.83
N LEU A 42 -0.05 2.43 1.52
CA LEU A 42 -0.01 2.30 2.98
C LEU A 42 -0.44 3.60 3.70
N PHE A 43 -0.08 4.78 3.19
CA PHE A 43 -0.19 6.04 3.95
C PHE A 43 -1.03 7.16 3.30
N GLN A 44 -1.43 7.05 2.03
CA GLN A 44 -2.11 8.16 1.34
C GLN A 44 -3.35 7.74 0.56
N ALA A 45 -3.49 6.45 0.20
CA ALA A 45 -4.61 6.01 -0.62
C ALA A 45 -5.98 6.27 0.06
N PRO A 46 -6.95 6.85 -0.66
CA PRO A 46 -8.26 7.16 -0.09
C PRO A 46 -9.09 5.88 0.06
N VAL A 47 -9.03 5.27 1.24
CA VAL A 47 -9.77 4.04 1.60
C VAL A 47 -10.68 4.27 2.79
N TRP A 48 -11.60 3.34 3.05
CA TRP A 48 -12.38 3.39 4.27
C TRP A 48 -11.55 2.97 5.48
N CYS A 49 -11.87 3.56 6.62
CA CYS A 49 -11.16 3.30 7.86
C CYS A 49 -11.32 1.85 8.35
N CYS A 50 -12.50 1.26 8.15
CA CYS A 50 -12.88 -0.10 8.54
C CYS A 50 -12.59 -0.46 10.02
N ALA A 51 -12.36 0.53 10.87
CA ALA A 51 -12.20 0.36 12.31
C ALA A 51 -13.55 0.08 12.96
N VAL A 52 -13.57 -0.71 14.04
CA VAL A 52 -14.83 -1.08 14.70
C VAL A 52 -15.29 0.03 15.63
N ASN A 53 -16.48 0.55 15.34
CA ASN A 53 -17.19 1.52 16.17
C ASN A 53 -17.67 0.84 17.47
N ARG A 54 -18.12 1.64 18.44
CA ARG A 54 -18.62 1.14 19.74
C ARG A 54 -19.87 0.25 19.62
N ASP A 55 -20.63 0.42 18.55
CA ASP A 55 -21.82 -0.36 18.20
C ASP A 55 -21.49 -1.66 17.44
N GLY A 56 -20.20 -1.98 17.25
CA GLY A 56 -19.75 -3.16 16.51
C GLY A 56 -19.73 -3.01 14.98
N THR A 57 -20.16 -1.86 14.45
CA THR A 57 -20.16 -1.62 12.99
C THR A 57 -18.79 -1.18 12.47
N LEU A 58 -18.53 -1.39 11.17
CA LEU A 58 -17.31 -0.89 10.53
C LEU A 58 -17.42 0.60 10.20
N CYS A 59 -16.38 1.37 10.55
CA CYS A 59 -16.30 2.78 10.25
C CYS A 59 -16.14 3.03 8.74
N ARG A 60 -17.13 3.71 8.15
CA ARG A 60 -17.15 4.12 6.73
C ARG A 60 -16.50 5.49 6.45
N ASN A 61 -15.86 6.10 7.45
CA ASN A 61 -15.19 7.37 7.24
C ASN A 61 -13.88 7.16 6.45
N ASN A 62 -13.49 8.14 5.66
CA ASN A 62 -12.26 8.08 4.86
C ASN A 62 -11.02 8.05 5.78
N SER A 63 -10.06 7.20 5.44
CA SER A 63 -8.72 7.18 6.02
C SER A 63 -7.66 7.50 4.97
N ALA A 64 -6.46 7.79 5.44
CA ALA A 64 -5.29 8.06 4.61
C ALA A 64 -4.45 6.78 4.46
N GLY A 65 -4.87 5.86 3.60
CA GLY A 65 -4.17 4.61 3.35
C GLY A 65 -4.54 3.47 4.30
N LEU A 66 -3.90 2.33 4.07
CA LEU A 66 -4.16 1.07 4.76
C LEU A 66 -3.75 1.10 6.23
N LEU A 67 -2.68 1.81 6.59
CA LEU A 67 -2.15 1.84 7.97
C LEU A 67 -2.69 2.99 8.81
N LEU A 68 -3.04 4.13 8.20
CA LEU A 68 -3.61 5.25 8.97
C LEU A 68 -5.11 5.06 9.15
N GLY A 69 -5.60 5.42 10.34
CA GLY A 69 -7.04 5.49 10.64
C GLY A 69 -7.68 6.78 10.12
N CYS A 70 -8.98 6.94 10.34
CA CYS A 70 -9.69 8.19 10.04
C CYS A 70 -9.34 9.31 11.06
N SER A 71 -10.04 10.44 11.00
CA SER A 71 -9.83 11.59 11.90
C SER A 71 -9.99 11.24 13.39
N LYS A 72 -10.74 10.19 13.74
CA LYS A 72 -10.95 9.74 15.13
C LYS A 72 -9.69 9.10 15.70
N ARG A 73 -9.16 9.66 16.80
CA ARG A 73 -7.95 9.16 17.50
C ARG A 73 -8.09 7.70 17.94
N GLN A 74 -9.27 7.28 18.38
CA GLN A 74 -9.54 5.88 18.78
C GLN A 74 -9.32 4.90 17.61
N HIS A 75 -9.76 5.27 16.40
CA HIS A 75 -9.62 4.41 15.22
C HIS A 75 -8.17 4.33 14.73
N LYS A 76 -7.39 5.41 14.93
CA LYS A 76 -5.93 5.40 14.66
C LYS A 76 -5.21 4.40 15.55
N TRP A 77 -5.50 4.40 16.86
CA TRP A 77 -4.94 3.43 17.80
C TRP A 77 -5.39 2.00 17.51
N GLN A 78 -6.67 1.81 17.15
CA GLN A 78 -7.16 0.50 16.75
C GLN A 78 -6.43 -0.03 15.50
N LYS A 79 -6.26 0.79 14.45
CA LYS A 79 -5.49 0.41 13.26
C LYS A 79 -4.04 0.09 13.59
N LEU A 80 -3.36 0.96 14.35
CA LEU A 80 -1.98 0.75 14.76
C LEU A 80 -1.82 -0.56 15.53
N ARG A 81 -2.72 -0.82 16.48
CA ARG A 81 -2.74 -2.07 17.24
C ARG A 81 -3.03 -3.27 16.33
N MET A 82 -3.94 -3.15 15.37
CA MET A 82 -4.20 -4.19 14.37
C MET A 82 -2.98 -4.51 13.50
N THR A 83 -2.14 -3.51 13.21
CA THR A 83 -0.89 -3.74 12.46
C THR A 83 0.10 -4.59 13.28
N PHE A 84 0.27 -4.28 14.57
CA PHE A 84 1.30 -4.92 15.41
C PHE A 84 0.83 -6.13 16.23
N VAL A 85 -0.48 -6.33 16.41
CA VAL A 85 -1.02 -7.42 17.24
C VAL A 85 -1.61 -8.53 16.34
N PRO A 86 -0.96 -9.71 16.26
CA PRO A 86 -1.39 -10.80 15.37
C PRO A 86 -2.83 -11.25 15.59
N HIS A 87 -3.30 -11.29 16.84
CA HIS A 87 -4.68 -11.66 17.18
C HIS A 87 -5.72 -10.74 16.53
N ALA A 88 -5.35 -9.50 16.21
CA ALA A 88 -6.23 -8.51 15.60
C ALA A 88 -6.15 -8.50 14.05
N TRP A 89 -5.28 -9.33 13.45
CA TRP A 89 -5.12 -9.42 11.98
C TRP A 89 -6.37 -9.96 11.29
N ARG A 90 -7.12 -10.86 11.94
CA ARG A 90 -8.38 -11.39 11.38
C ARG A 90 -9.42 -10.27 11.22
N GLN A 91 -9.43 -9.32 12.15
CA GLN A 91 -10.30 -8.15 12.10
C GLN A 91 -9.83 -7.15 11.04
N MET A 92 -8.51 -6.94 10.94
CA MET A 92 -7.90 -6.13 9.89
C MET A 92 -8.21 -6.68 8.50
N ASN A 93 -8.08 -7.99 8.30
CA ASN A 93 -8.31 -8.64 7.01
C ASN A 93 -9.76 -8.44 6.52
N ARG A 94 -10.76 -8.49 7.41
CA ARG A 94 -12.14 -8.19 7.02
C ARG A 94 -12.30 -6.77 6.46
N GLY A 95 -11.54 -5.81 6.97
CA GLY A 95 -11.54 -4.43 6.50
C GLY A 95 -10.76 -4.19 5.20
N LEU A 96 -9.84 -5.08 4.83
CA LEU A 96 -9.06 -4.99 3.57
C LEU A 96 -9.88 -5.35 2.33
N TRP A 97 -10.98 -6.08 2.52
CA TRP A 97 -11.84 -6.61 1.47
C TRP A 97 -13.31 -6.16 1.62
N ALA A 98 -13.59 -5.14 2.43
CA ALA A 98 -14.98 -4.73 2.70
C ALA A 98 -15.61 -3.97 1.51
N SER A 99 -14.79 -3.42 0.61
CA SER A 99 -15.23 -2.80 -0.65
C SER A 99 -14.25 -3.06 -1.81
N PRO A 100 -14.71 -2.95 -3.08
CA PRO A 100 -13.83 -3.08 -4.25
C PRO A 100 -12.65 -2.09 -4.24
N ARG A 101 -12.85 -0.89 -3.68
CA ARG A 101 -11.80 0.12 -3.57
C ARG A 101 -10.70 -0.29 -2.59
N GLU A 102 -11.08 -0.89 -1.46
CA GLU A 102 -10.13 -1.45 -0.50
C GLU A 102 -9.40 -2.65 -1.11
N GLY A 103 -10.11 -3.54 -1.81
CA GLY A 103 -9.50 -4.66 -2.51
C GLY A 103 -8.42 -4.24 -3.50
N LEU A 104 -8.70 -3.23 -4.34
CA LEU A 104 -7.71 -2.67 -5.28
C LEU A 104 -6.50 -2.05 -4.56
N THR A 105 -6.74 -1.38 -3.44
CA THR A 105 -5.66 -0.77 -2.64
C THR A 105 -4.78 -1.83 -1.98
N THR A 106 -5.40 -2.88 -1.44
CA THR A 106 -4.72 -4.05 -0.85
C THR A 106 -3.88 -4.76 -1.91
N LEU A 107 -4.44 -5.02 -3.09
CA LEU A 107 -3.72 -5.62 -4.21
C LEU A 107 -2.56 -4.72 -4.67
N GLY A 108 -2.78 -3.41 -4.80
CA GLY A 108 -1.73 -2.46 -5.15
C GLY A 108 -0.58 -2.44 -4.14
N ALA A 109 -0.89 -2.50 -2.84
CA ALA A 109 0.11 -2.62 -1.79
C ALA A 109 0.90 -3.93 -1.89
N ILE A 110 0.23 -5.07 -2.10
CA ILE A 110 0.88 -6.38 -2.27
C ILE A 110 1.82 -6.35 -3.48
N VAL A 111 1.35 -5.88 -4.62
CA VAL A 111 2.15 -5.80 -5.84
C VAL A 111 3.35 -4.88 -5.63
N GLY A 112 3.17 -3.70 -5.02
CA GLY A 112 4.28 -2.80 -4.71
C GLY A 112 5.34 -3.43 -3.79
N ILE A 113 4.92 -4.17 -2.76
CA ILE A 113 5.83 -4.89 -1.86
C ILE A 113 6.60 -5.97 -2.62
N LEU A 114 5.92 -6.81 -3.40
CA LEU A 114 6.55 -7.86 -4.20
C LEU A 114 7.53 -7.26 -5.22
N SER A 115 7.14 -6.19 -5.91
CA SER A 115 8.02 -5.46 -6.82
C SER A 115 9.27 -4.92 -6.12
N THR A 116 9.13 -4.41 -4.89
CA THR A 116 10.28 -3.94 -4.10
C THR A 116 11.24 -5.09 -3.79
N ILE A 117 10.72 -6.25 -3.38
CA ILE A 117 11.52 -7.45 -3.08
C ILE A 117 12.29 -7.91 -4.32
N VAL A 118 11.60 -8.08 -5.45
CA VAL A 118 12.24 -8.54 -6.70
C VAL A 118 13.24 -7.51 -7.22
N ALA A 119 12.90 -6.23 -7.22
CA ALA A 119 13.83 -5.19 -7.66
C ALA A 119 15.07 -5.08 -6.76
N THR A 120 14.92 -5.36 -5.45
CA THR A 120 16.06 -5.44 -4.52
C THR A 120 16.95 -6.62 -4.90
N ALA A 121 16.38 -7.80 -5.10
CA ALA A 121 17.13 -9.00 -5.48
C ALA A 121 17.90 -8.80 -6.80
N ILE A 122 17.28 -8.19 -7.81
CA ILE A 122 17.94 -7.88 -9.09
C ILE A 122 19.06 -6.85 -8.88
N SER A 123 18.82 -5.80 -8.10
CA SER A 123 19.82 -4.76 -7.84
C SER A 123 21.06 -5.34 -7.15
N VAL A 124 20.83 -6.20 -6.15
CA VAL A 124 21.89 -6.88 -5.40
C VAL A 124 22.63 -7.88 -6.30
N ALA A 125 21.91 -8.72 -7.06
CA ALA A 125 22.52 -9.66 -8.00
C ALA A 125 23.36 -8.95 -9.08
N GLY A 126 22.88 -7.81 -9.60
CA GLY A 126 23.61 -7.00 -10.56
C GLY A 126 24.90 -6.39 -9.98
N GLN A 127 24.92 -6.03 -8.69
CA GLN A 127 26.15 -5.59 -8.01
C GLN A 127 27.19 -6.70 -7.88
N PHE A 128 26.77 -7.96 -7.78
CA PHE A 128 27.68 -9.11 -7.72
C PHE A 128 28.14 -9.57 -9.11
N ALA A 129 27.30 -9.44 -10.14
CA ALA A 129 27.65 -9.80 -11.52
C ALA A 129 28.68 -8.84 -12.16
N GLY A 130 28.73 -7.57 -11.75
CA GLY A 130 29.72 -6.60 -12.23
C GLY A 130 31.09 -6.66 -11.55
N LYS A 131 31.31 -7.62 -10.64
CA LYS A 131 32.56 -7.80 -9.88
C LYS A 131 33.32 -9.09 -10.23
N ALA A 132 32.90 -9.81 -11.27
CA ALA A 132 33.57 -11.02 -11.77
C ALA A 132 34.36 -10.73 -13.04
#